data_AF-A0A8D8ZJ51-F1
#
_entry.id   AF-A0A8D8ZJ51-F1
#
_cell.length_a   1.000
_cell.length_b   1.000
_cell.length_c   1.000
_cell.angle_alpha   90.00
_cell.angle_beta   90.00
_cell.angle_gamma   90.00
#
_symmetry.space_group_name_H-M   'P 1'
#
loop_
_entity.id
_entity.type
_entity.pdbx_description
1 polymer ?
#
loop_
_entity_poly.entity_id
_entity_poly.type
_entity_poly.pdbx_seq_one_letter_code
_entity_poly.pdbx_strand_id
1 'polypeptide(L)'
;LGVDTDQLYSNLVKPRIKVGNEFVTQGRNVNQVNYSIGAMCKGVFDRLFKFMVKKCNETLDTQQKRQHFIGVLDIAGFEIFDFNGFEQLCINFTNEKLQQFFNHHMFVLEQEEYKKEGINWAFIDFGMDLLACIELIEKVNSRSWRFGRC
;
A
#
# COMPACT_ATOMS: atom_id res chain seq x y z
N LEU A 1 0.52 24.76 -13.05
CA LEU A 1 -0.84 24.38 -12.58
C LEU A 1 -1.94 25.10 -13.35
N GLY A 2 -1.72 26.32 -13.88
CA GLY A 2 -2.74 27.01 -14.69
C GLY A 2 -3.98 27.40 -13.89
N VAL A 3 -3.82 27.66 -12.59
CA VAL A 3 -4.90 28.04 -11.67
C VAL A 3 -4.74 29.49 -11.22
N ASP A 4 -5.85 30.12 -10.87
CA ASP A 4 -5.87 31.46 -10.29
C ASP A 4 -5.21 31.48 -8.90
N THR A 5 -4.32 32.45 -8.66
CA THR A 5 -3.52 32.53 -7.44
C THR A 5 -4.37 32.88 -6.23
N ASP A 6 -5.28 33.85 -6.36
CA ASP A 6 -6.06 34.36 -5.24
C ASP A 6 -7.08 33.32 -4.79
N GLN A 7 -7.69 32.62 -5.74
CA GLN A 7 -8.59 31.52 -5.47
C GLN A 7 -7.87 30.34 -4.81
N LEU A 8 -6.63 30.04 -5.21
CA LEU A 8 -5.82 28.98 -4.58
C LEU A 8 -5.51 29.34 -3.12
N TYR A 9 -5.02 30.56 -2.86
CA TYR A 9 -4.73 31.03 -1.51
C TYR A 9 -5.98 31.02 -0.62
N SER A 10 -7.10 31.54 -1.14
CA SER A 10 -8.38 31.56 -0.43
C SER A 10 -8.84 30.15 -0.07
N ASN A 11 -8.76 29.19 -1.00
CA ASN A 11 -9.17 27.81 -0.76
C ASN A 11 -8.25 27.06 0.21
N LEU A 12 -6.97 27.41 0.31
CA LEU A 12 -6.05 26.81 1.28
C LEU A 12 -6.34 27.28 2.71
N VAL A 13 -6.57 28.57 2.90
CA VAL A 13 -6.74 29.17 4.23
C VAL A 13 -8.20 29.11 4.71
N LYS A 14 -9.15 29.23 3.79
CA LYS A 14 -10.60 29.26 4.04
C LYS A 14 -11.34 28.31 3.09
N PRO A 15 -11.05 26.99 3.13
CA PRO A 15 -11.75 26.02 2.30
C PRO A 15 -13.26 26.02 2.57
N ARG A 16 -14.04 25.76 1.52
CA ARG A 16 -15.48 25.47 1.62
C ARG A 16 -15.67 23.98 1.88
N ILE A 17 -16.32 23.65 2.98
CA ILE A 17 -16.57 22.26 3.40
C ILE A 17 -18.04 21.96 3.24
N LYS A 18 -18.35 20.81 2.66
CA LYS A 18 -19.71 20.32 2.56
C LYS A 18 -20.14 19.73 3.90
N VAL A 19 -21.16 20.32 4.52
CA VAL A 19 -21.76 19.84 5.77
C VAL A 19 -23.24 19.56 5.49
N GLY A 20 -23.60 18.28 5.43
CA GLY A 20 -24.92 17.87 4.92
C GLY A 20 -25.11 18.29 3.45
N ASN A 21 -26.11 19.13 3.19
CA ASN A 21 -26.43 19.66 1.86
C ASN A 21 -25.85 21.05 1.57
N GLU A 22 -25.21 21.70 2.55
CA GLU A 22 -24.71 23.08 2.43
C GLU A 22 -23.18 23.14 2.41
N PHE A 23 -22.65 24.26 1.90
CA PHE A 23 -21.22 24.55 1.90
C PHE A 23 -20.91 25.69 2.86
N VAL A 24 -20.12 25.40 3.88
CA VAL A 24 -19.70 26.36 4.90
C VAL A 24 -18.20 26.65 4.74
N THR A 25 -17.83 27.92 4.83
CA THR A 25 -16.42 28.33 4.83
C THR A 25 -15.82 28.14 6.22
N GLN A 26 -14.73 27.37 6.32
CA GLN A 26 -14.04 27.15 7.59
C GLN A 26 -12.60 27.66 7.49
N GLY A 27 -12.20 28.54 8.42
CA GLY A 27 -10.80 28.98 8.53
C GLY A 27 -9.90 27.87 9.06
N ARG A 28 -8.66 27.82 8.55
CA ARG A 28 -7.61 26.88 8.98
C ARG A 28 -6.51 27.60 9.73
N ASN A 29 -5.91 26.93 10.72
CA ASN A 29 -4.70 27.42 11.38
C ASN A 29 -3.45 27.10 10.54
N VAL A 30 -2.31 27.70 10.89
CA VAL A 30 -1.05 27.57 10.14
C VAL A 30 -0.63 26.10 9.97
N ASN A 31 -0.71 25.29 11.03
CA ASN A 31 -0.32 23.88 10.99
C ASN A 31 -1.22 23.06 10.04
N GLN A 32 -2.53 23.32 10.04
CA GLN A 32 -3.48 22.66 9.15
C GLN A 32 -3.26 23.02 7.68
N VAL A 33 -2.92 24.28 7.39
CA VAL A 33 -2.58 24.72 6.04
C VAL A 33 -1.30 24.04 5.56
N ASN A 34 -0.25 24.02 6.39
CA ASN A 34 1.01 23.33 6.06
C ASN A 34 0.81 21.84 5.78
N TYR A 35 0.02 21.16 6.62
CA TYR A 35 -0.32 19.75 6.39
C TYR A 35 -1.08 19.55 5.09
N SER A 36 -2.04 20.43 4.78
CA SER A 36 -2.85 20.38 3.57
C SER A 36 -2.01 20.61 2.30
N ILE A 37 -1.01 21.50 2.34
CA ILE A 37 -0.05 21.68 1.25
C ILE A 37 0.78 20.41 1.05
N GLY A 38 1.31 19.82 2.13
CA GLY A 38 2.05 18.56 2.06
C GLY A 38 1.20 17.42 1.46
N ALA A 39 -0.05 17.29 1.90
CA ALA A 39 -1.00 16.32 1.38
C ALA A 39 -1.35 16.58 -0.10
N MET A 40 -1.48 17.85 -0.50
CA MET A 40 -1.70 18.23 -1.90
C MET A 40 -0.50 17.84 -2.76
N CYS A 41 0.73 18.13 -2.34
CA CYS A 41 1.94 17.74 -3.05
C CYS A 41 2.01 16.21 -3.23
N LYS A 42 1.85 15.45 -2.14
CA LYS A 42 1.82 13.98 -2.19
C LYS A 42 0.73 13.47 -3.14
N GLY A 43 -0.48 14.04 -3.05
CA GLY A 43 -1.62 13.64 -3.87
C GLY A 43 -1.50 14.02 -5.35
N VAL A 44 -0.82 15.11 -5.69
CA VAL A 44 -0.53 15.47 -7.09
C VAL A 44 0.49 14.51 -7.68
N PHE A 45 1.57 14.23 -6.94
CA PHE A 45 2.61 13.29 -7.36
C PHE A 45 2.05 11.87 -7.56
N ASP A 46 1.26 11.35 -6.61
CA ASP A 46 0.63 10.02 -6.72
C ASP A 46 -0.26 9.90 -7.97
N ARG A 47 -1.09 10.91 -8.24
CA ARG A 47 -1.97 10.93 -9.43
C ARG A 47 -1.17 11.01 -10.73
N LEU A 48 -0.10 11.82 -10.75
CA LEU A 48 0.79 11.93 -11.90
C LEU A 48 1.50 10.59 -12.16
N PHE A 49 2.05 9.97 -11.13
CA PHE A 49 2.73 8.67 -11.23
C PHE A 49 1.79 7.59 -11.78
N LYS A 50 0.59 7.45 -11.20
CA LYS A 50 -0.44 6.52 -11.71
C LYS A 50 -0.83 6.80 -13.16
N PHE A 51 -0.94 8.08 -13.53
CA PHE A 51 -1.22 8.47 -14.91
C PHE A 51 -0.09 8.08 -15.86
N MET A 52 1.18 8.29 -15.49
CA MET A 52 2.33 7.87 -16.29
C MET A 52 2.35 6.35 -16.48
N VAL A 53 2.17 5.57 -15.40
CA VAL A 53 2.09 4.10 -15.49
C VAL A 53 0.98 3.66 -16.44
N LYS A 54 -0.20 4.28 -16.34
CA LYS A 54 -1.31 4.00 -17.26
C LYS A 54 -0.92 4.29 -18.71
N LYS A 55 -0.26 5.42 -18.99
CA LYS A 55 0.18 5.80 -20.33
C LYS A 55 1.23 4.84 -20.90
N CYS A 56 2.20 4.41 -20.09
CA CYS A 56 3.16 3.37 -20.50
C CYS A 56 2.46 2.04 -20.82
N ASN A 57 1.49 1.64 -20.01
CA ASN A 57 0.72 0.41 -20.25
C ASN A 57 -0.11 0.48 -21.54
N GLU A 58 -0.71 1.64 -21.85
CA GLU A 58 -1.45 1.87 -23.10
C GLU A 58 -0.53 1.69 -24.33
N THR A 59 0.71 2.16 -24.26
CA THR A 59 1.68 2.01 -25.37
C THR A 59 2.23 0.60 -25.53
N LEU A 60 2.28 -0.18 -24.45
CA LEU A 60 2.77 -1.56 -24.44
C LEU A 60 1.66 -2.57 -24.76
N ASP A 61 0.40 -2.13 -24.87
CA ASP A 61 -0.70 -3.02 -25.21
C ASP A 61 -0.75 -3.34 -26.71
N THR A 62 -0.56 -4.61 -27.04
CA THR A 62 -0.54 -5.10 -28.42
C THR A 62 -1.91 -5.59 -28.92
N GLN A 63 -2.97 -5.52 -28.10
CA GLN A 63 -4.34 -5.96 -28.42
C GLN A 63 -4.47 -7.46 -28.81
N GLN A 64 -3.41 -8.25 -28.65
CA GLN A 64 -3.41 -9.69 -28.90
C GLN A 64 -4.01 -10.46 -27.72
N LYS A 65 -4.62 -11.62 -27.98
CA LYS A 65 -5.07 -12.53 -26.92
C LYS A 65 -3.87 -13.03 -26.13
N ARG A 66 -3.83 -12.73 -24.84
CA ARG A 66 -2.82 -13.21 -23.89
C ARG A 66 -3.38 -14.42 -23.15
N GLN A 67 -2.71 -15.57 -23.22
CA GLN A 67 -3.08 -16.79 -22.46
C GLN A 67 -2.29 -16.93 -21.16
N HIS A 68 -1.01 -16.52 -21.16
CA HIS A 68 -0.11 -16.59 -20.02
C HIS A 68 0.72 -15.30 -19.91
N PHE A 69 1.22 -14.99 -18.71
CA PHE A 69 2.16 -13.90 -18.48
C PHE A 69 3.20 -14.29 -17.43
N ILE A 70 4.38 -13.69 -17.52
CA ILE A 70 5.44 -13.79 -16.50
C ILE A 70 5.51 -12.42 -15.82
N GLY A 71 5.30 -12.40 -14.51
CA GLY A 71 5.45 -11.20 -13.70
C GLY A 71 6.87 -11.09 -13.17
N VAL A 72 7.52 -9.94 -13.39
CA VAL A 72 8.79 -9.59 -12.74
C VAL A 72 8.48 -8.58 -11.65
N LEU A 73 8.85 -8.89 -10.41
CA LEU A 73 8.62 -8.04 -9.25
C LEU A 73 9.91 -7.29 -8.89
N ASP A 74 9.83 -5.96 -8.85
CA ASP A 74 10.89 -5.07 -8.36
C ASP A 74 10.29 -4.15 -7.30
N ILE A 75 10.65 -4.41 -6.04
CA ILE A 75 10.17 -3.66 -4.88
C ILE A 75 11.33 -3.39 -3.91
N ALA A 76 11.19 -2.36 -3.07
CA ALA A 76 12.17 -2.09 -2.03
C ALA A 76 12.22 -3.22 -1.00
N GLY A 77 13.43 -3.60 -0.58
CA GLY A 77 13.65 -4.57 0.50
C GLY A 77 13.26 -4.02 1.87
N PHE A 78 13.50 -4.83 2.91
CA PHE A 78 13.23 -4.44 4.29
C PHE A 78 14.08 -3.22 4.70
N GLU A 79 13.44 -2.19 5.23
CA GLU A 79 14.07 -0.94 5.66
C GLU A 79 14.25 -0.91 7.19
N ILE A 80 15.48 -0.66 7.64
CA ILE A 80 15.83 -0.53 9.06
C ILE A 80 16.60 0.78 9.24
N PHE A 81 15.92 1.79 9.78
CA PHE A 81 16.51 3.09 10.10
C PHE A 81 16.34 3.44 11.59
N ASP A 82 17.03 4.49 12.05
CA ASP A 82 16.88 5.02 13.41
C ASP A 82 15.45 5.53 13.69
N PHE A 83 14.77 6.01 12.66
CA PHE A 83 13.36 6.42 12.71
C PHE A 83 12.57 5.76 11.58
N ASN A 84 11.65 4.86 11.93
CA ASN A 84 10.78 4.17 10.99
C ASN A 84 9.36 4.75 11.08
N GLY A 85 8.89 5.35 9.99
CA GLY A 85 7.56 5.93 9.89
C GLY A 85 6.48 4.92 9.47
N PHE A 86 5.31 5.45 9.16
CA PHE A 86 4.21 4.64 8.60
C PHE A 86 4.57 4.04 7.24
N GLU A 87 5.31 4.80 6.42
CA GLU A 87 5.78 4.36 5.12
C GLU A 87 6.69 3.12 5.23
N GLN A 88 7.65 3.13 6.16
CA GLN A 88 8.53 1.97 6.43
C GLN A 88 7.72 0.76 6.90
N LEU A 89 6.72 0.97 7.76
CA LEU A 89 5.83 -0.12 8.20
C LEU A 89 5.12 -0.78 7.00
N CYS A 90 4.60 0.00 6.05
CA CYS A 90 3.97 -0.53 4.84
C CYS A 90 4.94 -1.32 3.95
N ILE A 91 6.18 -0.83 3.80
CA ILE A 91 7.22 -1.50 3.02
C ILE A 91 7.63 -2.81 3.68
N ASN A 92 7.92 -2.78 4.99
CA ASN A 92 8.35 -3.96 5.75
C ASN A 92 7.24 -5.01 5.84
N PHE A 93 5.99 -4.58 6.00
CA PHE A 93 4.84 -5.47 5.96
C PHE A 93 4.67 -6.17 4.60
N THR A 94 4.91 -5.45 3.50
CA THR A 94 4.89 -6.07 2.16
C THR A 94 6.02 -7.09 2.02
N ASN A 95 7.21 -6.79 2.53
CA ASN A 95 8.34 -7.71 2.53
C ASN A 95 8.06 -8.98 3.36
N GLU A 96 7.44 -8.84 4.53
CA GLU A 96 7.05 -9.97 5.38
C GLU A 96 6.13 -10.95 4.64
N LYS A 97 5.14 -10.41 3.90
CA LYS A 97 4.24 -11.21 3.06
C LYS A 97 4.95 -11.89 1.90
N LEU A 98 5.88 -11.19 1.26
CA LEU A 98 6.66 -11.76 0.16
C LEU A 98 7.58 -12.87 0.65
N GLN A 99 8.18 -12.72 1.83
CA GLN A 99 8.96 -13.77 2.45
C GLN A 99 8.09 -14.98 2.82
N GLN A 100 6.86 -14.76 3.33
CA GLN A 100 5.92 -15.85 3.59
C GLN A 100 5.54 -16.58 2.29
N PHE A 101 5.27 -15.83 1.20
CA PHE A 101 4.98 -16.40 -0.12
C PHE A 101 6.17 -17.22 -0.65
N PHE A 102 7.39 -16.69 -0.53
CA PHE A 102 8.60 -17.38 -0.96
C PHE A 102 8.82 -18.67 -0.16
N ASN A 103 8.74 -18.60 1.17
CA ASN A 103 8.87 -19.78 2.02
C ASN A 103 7.83 -20.83 1.60
N HIS A 104 6.55 -20.47 1.51
CA HIS A 104 5.53 -21.43 1.10
C HIS A 104 5.79 -22.02 -0.30
N HIS A 105 6.09 -21.19 -1.30
CA HIS A 105 6.25 -21.65 -2.68
C HIS A 105 7.52 -22.47 -2.91
N MET A 106 8.66 -21.99 -2.41
CA MET A 106 9.94 -22.69 -2.51
C MET A 106 9.87 -24.05 -1.79
N PHE A 107 9.37 -24.09 -0.55
CA PHE A 107 9.33 -25.34 0.21
C PHE A 107 8.31 -26.34 -0.33
N VAL A 108 7.20 -25.90 -0.91
CA VAL A 108 6.26 -26.83 -1.56
C VAL A 108 6.92 -27.48 -2.79
N LEU A 109 7.59 -26.68 -3.64
CA LEU A 109 8.28 -27.21 -4.82
C LEU A 109 9.43 -28.15 -4.45
N GLU A 110 10.23 -27.79 -3.45
CA GLU A 110 11.32 -28.65 -2.95
C GLU A 110 10.80 -29.98 -2.40
N GLN A 111 9.72 -29.96 -1.61
CA GLN A 111 9.12 -31.18 -1.07
C GLN A 111 8.50 -32.06 -2.15
N GLU A 112 7.90 -31.47 -3.20
CA GLU A 112 7.44 -32.22 -4.37
C GLU A 112 8.60 -32.90 -5.09
N GLU A 113 9.75 -32.23 -5.21
CA GLU A 113 10.94 -32.81 -5.85
C GLU A 113 11.55 -33.93 -5.02
N TYR A 114 11.72 -33.75 -3.70
CA TYR A 114 12.16 -34.83 -2.80
C TYR A 114 11.26 -36.06 -2.87
N LYS A 115 9.94 -35.86 -3.01
CA LYS A 115 8.99 -36.94 -3.21
C LYS A 115 9.16 -37.65 -4.56
N LYS A 116 9.44 -36.91 -5.65
CA LYS A 116 9.73 -37.50 -6.97
C LYS A 116 11.03 -38.32 -6.96
N GLU A 117 12.04 -37.84 -6.25
CA GLU A 117 13.34 -38.51 -6.13
C GLU A 117 13.34 -39.66 -5.10
N GLY A 118 12.26 -39.84 -4.34
CA GLY A 118 12.14 -40.88 -3.32
C GLY A 118 13.00 -40.64 -2.08
N ILE A 119 13.40 -39.39 -1.83
CA ILE A 119 14.17 -38.99 -0.66
C ILE A 119 13.25 -38.97 0.56
N ASN A 120 13.67 -39.68 1.62
CA ASN A 120 12.90 -39.71 2.87
C ASN A 120 13.09 -38.39 3.62
N TRP A 121 12.16 -37.46 3.43
CA TRP A 121 12.15 -36.14 4.04
C TRP A 121 10.95 -35.99 4.99
N ALA A 122 11.19 -35.45 6.19
CA ALA A 122 10.10 -35.12 7.12
C ALA A 122 9.42 -33.83 6.67
N PHE A 123 8.10 -33.88 6.43
CA PHE A 123 7.33 -32.68 6.10
C PHE A 123 7.42 -31.66 7.25
N ILE A 124 7.93 -30.47 6.94
CA ILE A 124 8.01 -29.34 7.87
C ILE A 124 7.22 -28.18 7.24
N ASP A 125 6.27 -27.64 8.00
CA ASP A 125 5.49 -26.48 7.58
C ASP A 125 6.16 -25.17 8.01
N PHE A 126 6.97 -24.61 7.12
CA PHE A 126 7.64 -23.32 7.31
C PHE A 126 6.71 -22.11 7.03
N GLY A 127 5.45 -22.34 6.63
CA GLY A 127 4.49 -21.27 6.33
C GLY A 127 4.02 -20.48 7.56
N MET A 128 4.31 -20.99 8.76
CA MET A 128 3.78 -20.49 10.03
C MET A 128 4.69 -19.49 10.75
N ASP A 129 5.98 -19.42 10.44
CA ASP A 129 6.95 -18.61 11.21
C ASP A 129 6.68 -17.10 11.10
N LEU A 130 6.26 -16.63 9.92
CA LEU A 130 5.99 -15.23 9.61
C LEU A 130 4.49 -14.88 9.78
N LEU A 131 3.63 -15.90 9.94
CA LEU A 131 2.19 -15.74 10.01
C LEU A 131 1.77 -14.92 11.24
N ALA A 132 2.45 -15.10 12.37
CA ALA A 132 2.16 -14.35 13.59
C ALA A 132 2.40 -12.83 13.42
N CYS A 133 3.47 -12.45 12.73
CA CYS A 133 3.80 -11.05 12.44
C CYS A 133 2.77 -10.42 11.50
N ILE A 134 2.39 -11.16 10.44
CA ILE A 134 1.39 -10.71 9.47
C ILE A 134 0.01 -10.57 10.12
N GLU A 135 -0.42 -11.56 10.91
CA GLU A 135 -1.69 -11.50 11.63
C GLU A 135 -1.74 -10.35 12.64
N LEU A 136 -0.64 -10.03 13.31
CA LEU A 136 -0.59 -8.89 14.23
C LEU A 136 -0.99 -7.58 13.55
N ILE A 137 -0.62 -7.41 12.27
CA ILE A 137 -0.85 -6.18 11.51
C ILE A 137 -2.21 -6.20 10.79
N GLU A 138 -2.64 -7.32 10.22
CA GLU A 138 -3.89 -7.39 9.43
C GLU A 138 -5.15 -7.70 10.24
N LYS A 139 -5.01 -8.37 11.38
CA LYS A 139 -6.18 -8.87 12.12
C LYS A 139 -6.89 -7.73 12.82
N VAL A 140 -8.07 -7.37 12.31
CA VAL A 140 -8.96 -6.42 12.97
C VAL A 140 -9.42 -7.02 14.29
N ASN A 141 -9.01 -6.41 15.40
CA ASN A 141 -9.42 -6.83 16.72
C ASN A 141 -10.91 -6.50 16.91
N SER A 142 -11.78 -7.49 16.72
CA SER A 142 -13.25 -7.38 16.75
C SER A 142 -13.82 -7.01 18.13
N ARG A 143 -12.97 -6.73 19.13
CA ARG A 143 -13.35 -6.31 20.48
C ARG A 143 -13.37 -4.81 20.74
N SER A 144 -12.88 -3.94 19.83
CA SER A 144 -12.72 -2.51 20.12
C SER A 144 -13.83 -1.56 19.61
N TRP A 145 -14.79 -2.02 18.81
CA TRP A 145 -15.87 -1.17 18.26
C TRP A 145 -17.22 -1.33 18.96
N ARG A 146 -17.22 -1.42 20.30
CA ARG A 146 -18.43 -1.11 21.11
C ARG A 146 -18.26 0.24 21.79
N PHE A 147 -18.14 1.31 21.00
CA PHE A 147 -18.35 2.66 21.53
C PHE A 147 -19.84 3.00 21.44
N GLY A 148 -20.49 3.01 22.61
CA GLY A 148 -21.64 3.82 22.96
C GLY A 148 -22.86 3.81 22.04
N ARG A 149 -23.77 2.85 22.24
CA ARG A 149 -25.20 3.17 22.24
C ARG A 149 -25.54 3.67 23.64
N CYS A 150 -25.60 4.98 23.81
CA CYS A 150 -26.43 5.68 24.79
C CYS A 150 -27.01 6.90 24.07
#